data_AF-A0A0S8GT86-F1
#
_entry.id   AF-A0A0S8GT86-F1
#
_cell.length_a   1.000
_cell.length_b   1.000
_cell.length_c   1.000
_cell.angle_alpha   90.00
_cell.angle_beta   90.00
_cell.angle_gamma   90.00
#
_symmetry.space_group_name_H-M   'P 1'
#
loop_
_entity.id
_entity.type
_entity.pdbx_description
1 polymer ?
#
loop_
_entity_poly.entity_id
_entity_poly.type
_entity_poly.pdbx_seq_one_letter_code
_entity_poly.pdbx_strand_id
1 'polypeptide(L)'
;MKRVVVLCLSVMLVGFTLAGCKEEMPATPADTGQVRADAPIDSLELASYRCPGCGAEMEADAYCTHCNAVASTGATVHCDKCDKDYTEGQYCPECNRFMFDDPYFCATENRTFPKGTYCPKEAAYQGVTTVEYCAECKKPFDGALEKCPDCGK
;
A
#
# COMPACT_ATOMS: atom_id res chain seq x y z
N MET A 1 -40.20 54.90 3.03
CA MET A 1 -40.53 55.72 1.84
C MET A 1 -39.34 55.62 0.90
N LYS A 2 -39.34 55.10 -0.33
CA LYS A 2 -40.33 54.91 -1.40
C LYS A 2 -39.94 53.63 -2.19
N ARG A 3 -40.94 52.86 -2.63
CA ARG A 3 -40.83 51.89 -3.73
C ARG A 3 -41.27 52.59 -5.01
N VAL A 4 -40.48 52.53 -6.09
CA VAL A 4 -40.89 52.68 -7.52
C VAL A 4 -39.71 52.06 -8.32
N VAL A 5 -39.77 50.84 -8.87
CA VAL A 5 -40.39 50.36 -10.14
C VAL A 5 -39.87 51.12 -11.38
N VAL A 6 -39.74 50.41 -12.52
CA VAL A 6 -39.42 50.84 -13.92
C VAL A 6 -38.08 50.22 -14.37
N LEU A 7 -37.94 49.42 -15.44
CA LEU A 7 -38.80 49.00 -16.55
C LEU A 7 -38.18 47.72 -17.15
N CYS A 8 -39.00 46.69 -17.43
CA CYS A 8 -38.70 45.71 -18.47
C CYS A 8 -38.79 46.40 -19.84
N LEU A 9 -37.89 46.08 -20.77
CA LEU A 9 -38.17 45.98 -22.21
C LEU A 9 -36.95 45.38 -22.94
N SER A 10 -37.09 44.10 -23.30
CA SER A 10 -36.81 43.47 -24.60
C SER A 10 -35.60 43.89 -25.44
N VAL A 11 -34.80 42.92 -25.89
CA VAL A 11 -34.60 42.59 -27.32
C VAL A 11 -34.17 41.12 -27.45
N MET A 12 -35.00 40.33 -28.14
CA MET A 12 -34.62 39.06 -28.76
C MET A 12 -33.80 39.35 -30.01
N LEU A 13 -32.62 38.76 -30.17
CA LEU A 13 -32.03 38.56 -31.49
C LEU A 13 -31.24 37.24 -31.55
N VAL A 14 -31.64 36.45 -32.53
CA VAL A 14 -31.20 35.11 -32.92
C VAL A 14 -29.86 35.20 -33.64
N GLY A 15 -28.97 34.24 -33.39
CA GLY A 15 -27.73 34.09 -34.16
C GLY A 15 -27.25 32.64 -34.17
N PHE A 16 -27.76 31.85 -35.12
CA PHE A 16 -27.16 30.59 -35.54
C PHE A 16 -25.93 30.89 -36.40
N THR A 17 -24.77 30.29 -36.10
CA THR A 17 -23.82 29.83 -37.14
C THR A 17 -23.08 28.58 -36.67
N LEU A 18 -22.99 27.64 -37.60
CA LEU A 18 -22.33 26.35 -37.52
C LEU A 18 -20.84 26.48 -37.89
N ALA A 19 -20.11 25.43 -37.52
CA ALA A 19 -18.84 24.96 -38.08
C ALA A 19 -17.54 25.58 -37.55
N GLY A 20 -16.72 24.71 -36.98
CA GLY A 20 -15.32 24.98 -36.62
C GLY A 20 -14.71 23.79 -35.88
N CYS A 21 -14.45 22.69 -36.59
CA CYS A 21 -13.48 21.70 -36.12
C CYS A 21 -12.12 22.38 -36.05
N LYS A 22 -11.53 22.45 -34.86
CA LYS A 22 -10.08 22.59 -34.71
C LYS A 22 -9.63 21.73 -33.55
N GLU A 23 -8.84 20.73 -33.92
CA GLU A 23 -8.07 19.87 -33.05
C GLU A 23 -6.98 20.72 -32.40
N GLU A 24 -6.97 20.76 -31.07
CA GLU A 24 -5.79 21.08 -30.28
C GLU A 24 -5.88 20.29 -28.98
N MET A 25 -4.95 19.35 -28.80
CA MET A 25 -4.74 18.63 -27.55
C MET A 25 -3.93 19.53 -26.62
N PRO A 26 -4.40 19.83 -25.39
CA PRO A 26 -3.52 20.11 -24.28
C PRO A 26 -3.44 18.89 -23.36
N ALA A 27 -2.23 18.67 -22.88
CA ALA A 27 -1.84 17.61 -21.97
C ALA A 27 -2.83 17.38 -20.82
N THR A 28 -3.04 16.10 -20.51
CA THR A 28 -3.57 15.61 -19.25
C THR A 28 -2.94 16.35 -18.07
N PRO A 29 -3.69 17.02 -17.19
CA PRO A 29 -3.20 17.25 -15.84
C PRO A 29 -3.15 15.89 -15.15
N ALA A 30 -1.98 15.55 -14.60
CA ALA A 30 -1.87 14.56 -13.56
C ALA A 30 -2.90 14.92 -12.47
N ASP A 31 -3.86 14.05 -12.25
CA ASP A 31 -4.81 14.14 -11.15
C ASP A 31 -4.05 13.86 -9.85
N THR A 32 -3.33 14.87 -9.37
CA THR A 32 -2.97 14.96 -7.97
C THR A 32 -4.27 15.19 -7.22
N GLY A 33 -4.84 14.10 -6.71
CA GLY A 33 -6.02 14.11 -5.86
C GLY A 33 -5.91 15.22 -4.81
N GLN A 34 -6.75 16.24 -4.96
CA GLN A 34 -6.94 17.29 -3.97
C GLN A 34 -7.61 16.66 -2.74
N VAL A 35 -6.83 16.44 -1.68
CA VAL A 35 -7.37 16.10 -0.37
C VAL A 35 -8.11 17.34 0.15
N ARG A 36 -9.45 17.30 0.11
CA ARG A 36 -10.30 18.27 0.82
C ARG A 36 -10.18 17.99 2.32
N ALA A 37 -9.79 19.01 3.10
CA ALA A 37 -9.59 18.95 4.53
C ALA A 37 -10.90 18.92 5.37
N ASP A 38 -11.98 18.38 4.82
CA ASP A 38 -13.32 18.41 5.43
C ASP A 38 -14.06 17.05 5.36
N ALA A 39 -13.34 15.94 5.15
CA ALA A 39 -13.95 14.61 5.12
C ALA A 39 -14.04 14.01 6.54
N PRO A 40 -15.20 13.45 6.94
CA PRO A 40 -15.38 12.81 8.24
C PRO A 40 -14.46 11.59 8.39
N ILE A 41 -13.95 11.40 9.60
CA ILE A 41 -12.93 10.42 10.01
C ILE A 41 -13.48 8.98 10.08
N ASP A 42 -14.43 8.63 9.21
CA ASP A 42 -15.07 7.30 9.18
C ASP A 42 -14.90 6.61 7.80
N SER A 43 -13.88 7.03 7.06
CA SER A 43 -13.50 6.41 5.79
C SER A 43 -11.98 6.46 5.62
N LEU A 44 -11.25 5.95 6.62
CA LEU A 44 -9.93 5.39 6.35
C LEU A 44 -10.19 4.18 5.45
N GLU A 45 -10.22 4.40 4.14
CA GLU A 45 -10.03 3.31 3.19
C GLU A 45 -8.70 2.67 3.58
N LEU A 46 -8.77 1.50 4.22
CA LEU A 46 -7.61 0.67 4.41
C LEU A 46 -7.00 0.48 3.04
N ALA A 47 -5.82 1.05 2.81
CA ALA A 47 -5.15 0.92 1.53
C ALA A 47 -5.01 -0.58 1.25
N SER A 48 -5.75 -1.07 0.26
CA SER A 48 -5.72 -2.48 -0.12
C SER A 48 -4.46 -2.74 -0.92
N TYR A 49 -3.64 -3.66 -0.48
CA TYR A 49 -2.43 -4.12 -1.17
C TYR A 49 -2.67 -5.50 -1.77
N ARG A 50 -1.91 -5.85 -2.81
CA ARG A 50 -1.93 -7.20 -3.38
C ARG A 50 -0.81 -8.03 -2.78
N CYS A 51 -1.12 -9.25 -2.35
CA CYS A 51 -0.12 -10.22 -1.96
C CYS A 51 0.85 -10.48 -3.13
N PRO A 52 2.16 -10.36 -2.95
CA PRO A 52 3.13 -10.58 -4.03
C PRO A 52 3.20 -12.05 -4.47
N GLY A 53 2.78 -12.99 -3.62
CA GLY A 53 2.81 -14.43 -3.94
C GLY A 53 1.60 -14.95 -4.70
N CYS A 54 0.39 -14.42 -4.43
CA CYS A 54 -0.86 -14.90 -5.05
C CYS A 54 -1.76 -13.82 -5.64
N GLY A 55 -1.43 -12.54 -5.48
CA GLY A 55 -2.21 -11.41 -5.99
C GLY A 55 -3.51 -11.10 -5.22
N ALA A 56 -3.79 -11.82 -4.13
CA ALA A 56 -4.96 -11.59 -3.29
C ALA A 56 -4.94 -10.18 -2.68
N GLU A 57 -6.09 -9.52 -2.64
CA GLU A 57 -6.25 -8.22 -1.96
C GLU A 57 -6.24 -8.42 -0.45
N MET A 58 -5.50 -7.57 0.24
CA MET A 58 -5.24 -7.66 1.67
C MET A 58 -4.92 -6.28 2.25
N GLU A 59 -4.98 -6.17 3.56
CA GLU A 59 -4.56 -4.98 4.30
C GLU A 59 -3.04 -4.78 4.19
N ALA A 60 -2.59 -3.53 4.34
CA ALA A 60 -1.17 -3.23 4.44
C ALA A 60 -0.50 -4.03 5.57
N ASP A 61 0.73 -4.49 5.34
CA ASP A 61 1.51 -5.32 6.29
C ASP A 61 0.80 -6.61 6.75
N ALA A 62 -0.26 -7.07 6.07
CA ALA A 62 -0.92 -8.34 6.38
C ALA A 62 -0.11 -9.55 5.88
N TYR A 63 -0.08 -10.61 6.68
CA TYR A 63 0.59 -11.86 6.33
C TYR A 63 -0.33 -12.82 5.56
N CYS A 64 0.09 -13.21 4.36
CA CYS A 64 -0.54 -14.26 3.58
C CYS A 64 -0.01 -15.62 4.00
N THR A 65 -0.80 -16.37 4.78
CA THR A 65 -0.47 -17.74 5.19
C THR A 65 -0.33 -18.71 4.02
N HIS A 66 -1.01 -18.45 2.89
CA HIS A 66 -0.95 -19.32 1.72
C HIS A 66 0.40 -19.25 0.99
N CYS A 67 1.06 -18.09 0.99
CA CYS A 67 2.27 -17.86 0.20
C CYS A 67 3.49 -17.47 1.03
N ASN A 68 3.35 -17.41 2.36
CA ASN A 68 4.37 -16.89 3.28
C ASN A 68 4.90 -15.54 2.80
N ALA A 69 3.99 -14.59 2.58
CA ALA A 69 4.34 -13.28 2.04
C ALA A 69 3.59 -12.18 2.78
N VAL A 70 4.15 -10.98 2.78
CA VAL A 70 3.53 -9.78 3.35
C VAL A 70 3.13 -8.85 2.21
N ALA A 71 2.01 -8.14 2.39
CA ALA A 71 1.56 -7.09 1.48
C ALA A 71 2.69 -6.09 1.19
N SER A 72 3.05 -5.95 -0.10
CA SER A 72 4.00 -4.93 -0.56
C SER A 72 3.66 -4.49 -1.99
N THR A 73 4.29 -3.41 -2.43
CA THR A 73 4.36 -3.06 -3.84
C THR A 73 5.12 -4.15 -4.59
N GLY A 74 4.63 -4.62 -5.75
CA GLY A 74 5.20 -5.75 -6.49
C GLY A 74 6.57 -5.51 -7.13
N ALA A 75 7.47 -4.79 -6.45
CA ALA A 75 8.88 -4.64 -6.83
C ALA A 75 9.62 -5.99 -6.72
N THR A 76 10.82 -6.08 -7.27
CA THR A 76 11.66 -7.27 -7.20
C THR A 76 12.97 -6.96 -6.49
N VAL A 77 13.35 -7.80 -5.54
CA VAL A 77 14.55 -7.71 -4.71
C VAL A 77 15.49 -8.86 -5.05
N HIS A 78 16.73 -8.55 -5.44
CA HIS A 78 17.76 -9.57 -5.62
C HIS A 78 18.38 -9.96 -4.28
N CYS A 79 18.48 -11.26 -4.01
CA CYS A 79 19.14 -11.79 -2.82
C CYS A 79 20.52 -12.33 -3.17
N ASP A 80 21.58 -11.55 -2.88
CA ASP A 80 22.98 -11.95 -3.15
C ASP A 80 23.36 -13.28 -2.47
N LYS A 81 22.83 -13.55 -1.27
CA LYS A 81 23.12 -14.78 -0.53
C LYS A 81 22.55 -16.03 -1.22
N CYS A 82 21.41 -15.89 -1.88
CA CYS A 82 20.70 -16.99 -2.52
C CYS A 82 20.88 -17.02 -4.04
N ASP A 83 21.43 -15.96 -4.63
CA ASP A 83 21.53 -15.72 -6.08
C ASP A 83 20.16 -15.89 -6.77
N LYS A 84 19.14 -15.24 -6.20
CA LYS A 84 17.74 -15.33 -6.64
C LYS A 84 17.01 -14.01 -6.49
N ASP A 85 16.12 -13.73 -7.43
CA ASP A 85 15.18 -12.62 -7.35
C ASP A 85 13.89 -13.05 -6.63
N TYR A 86 13.38 -12.17 -5.78
CA TYR A 86 12.12 -12.33 -5.07
C TYR A 86 11.23 -11.15 -5.40
N THR A 87 9.92 -11.36 -5.49
CA THR A 87 8.99 -10.23 -5.39
C THR A 87 9.04 -9.69 -3.96
N GLU A 88 9.02 -8.38 -3.82
CA GLU A 88 9.05 -7.70 -2.54
C GLU A 88 7.95 -8.22 -1.62
N GLY A 89 8.28 -8.46 -0.34
CA GLY A 89 7.38 -9.05 0.64
C GLY A 89 7.35 -10.59 0.64
N GLN A 90 8.03 -11.28 -0.29
CA GLN A 90 8.16 -12.75 -0.22
C GLN A 90 9.18 -13.20 0.82
N TYR A 91 8.87 -14.29 1.52
CA TYR A 91 9.78 -14.89 2.50
C TYR A 91 10.87 -15.75 1.83
N CYS A 92 12.12 -15.52 2.21
CA CYS A 92 13.25 -16.35 1.86
C CYS A 92 13.63 -17.26 3.05
N PRO A 93 13.43 -18.59 2.95
CA PRO A 93 13.73 -19.52 4.04
C PRO A 93 15.23 -19.61 4.36
N GLU A 94 16.10 -19.50 3.35
CA GLU A 94 17.56 -19.55 3.52
C GLU A 94 18.13 -18.32 4.25
N CYS A 95 17.46 -17.17 4.13
CA CYS A 95 17.82 -15.94 4.82
C CYS A 95 17.03 -15.74 6.11
N ASN A 96 16.00 -16.55 6.36
CA ASN A 96 15.01 -16.36 7.40
C ASN A 96 14.51 -14.90 7.47
N ARG A 97 14.15 -14.36 6.31
CA ARG A 97 13.82 -12.94 6.14
C ARG A 97 12.83 -12.75 4.99
N PHE A 98 11.93 -11.79 5.14
CA PHE A 98 11.15 -11.26 4.01
C PHE A 98 11.99 -10.29 3.17
N MET A 99 11.91 -10.44 1.85
CA MET A 99 12.70 -9.67 0.91
C MET A 99 12.04 -8.31 0.68
N PHE A 100 12.65 -7.28 1.25
CA PHE A 100 12.25 -5.88 1.11
C PHE A 100 13.47 -5.05 0.68
N ASP A 101 13.22 -4.06 -0.17
CA ASP A 101 14.26 -3.09 -0.59
C ASP A 101 14.48 -2.02 0.48
N ASP A 102 13.46 -1.74 1.29
CA ASP A 102 13.53 -0.70 2.30
C ASP A 102 14.22 -1.15 3.60
N PRO A 103 15.15 -0.34 4.13
CA PRO A 103 15.71 -0.55 5.45
C PRO A 103 14.74 -0.09 6.57
N TYR A 104 14.82 -0.75 7.73
CA TYR A 104 14.11 -0.44 8.96
C TYR A 104 15.09 0.03 10.04
N PHE A 105 14.82 1.18 10.66
CA PHE A 105 15.63 1.66 11.79
C PHE A 105 15.08 1.14 13.12
N CYS A 106 15.93 0.43 13.86
CA CYS A 106 15.62 -0.06 15.19
C CYS A 106 16.24 0.87 16.25
N ALA A 107 15.38 1.57 17.00
CA ALA A 107 15.80 2.54 18.01
C ALA A 107 16.44 1.88 19.25
N THR A 108 16.02 0.68 19.62
CA THR A 108 16.56 -0.06 20.78
C THR A 108 18.01 -0.47 20.56
N GLU A 109 18.36 -0.88 19.34
CA GLU A 109 19.74 -1.23 18.97
C GLU A 109 20.52 -0.07 18.36
N ASN A 110 19.87 1.07 18.10
CA ASN A 110 20.40 2.25 17.41
C ASN A 110 21.11 1.88 16.09
N ARG A 111 20.46 1.02 15.29
CA ARG A 111 20.99 0.46 14.05
C ARG A 111 19.90 0.29 13.01
N THR A 112 20.31 0.35 11.75
CA THR A 112 19.46 0.07 10.61
C THR A 112 19.60 -1.40 10.22
N PHE A 113 18.46 -2.07 10.09
CA PHE A 113 18.35 -3.45 9.64
C PHE A 113 17.60 -3.50 8.33
N PRO A 114 17.88 -4.46 7.45
CA PRO A 114 16.98 -4.70 6.34
C PRO A 114 15.58 -5.10 6.87
N LYS A 115 14.50 -4.48 6.36
CA LYS A 115 13.12 -4.78 6.80
C LYS A 115 12.83 -6.28 6.63
N GLY A 116 12.04 -6.84 7.55
CA GLY A 116 11.65 -8.25 7.52
C GLY A 116 12.71 -9.23 8.00
N THR A 117 13.80 -8.75 8.63
CA THR A 117 14.80 -9.63 9.26
C THR A 117 14.29 -10.20 10.58
N TYR A 118 14.42 -11.51 10.80
CA TYR A 118 14.11 -12.11 12.09
C TYR A 118 15.17 -11.76 13.15
N CYS A 119 14.75 -11.23 14.30
CA CYS A 119 15.59 -11.00 15.47
C CYS A 119 15.33 -12.07 16.53
N PRO A 120 16.27 -13.00 16.80
CA PRO A 120 16.09 -14.04 17.82
C PRO A 120 15.94 -13.50 19.25
N LYS A 121 16.51 -12.32 19.54
CA LYS A 121 16.42 -11.72 20.88
C LYS A 121 15.04 -11.16 21.18
N GLU A 122 14.43 -10.51 20.19
CA GLU A 122 13.09 -9.94 20.29
C GLU A 122 12.01 -10.95 19.88
N ALA A 123 12.43 -12.12 19.37
CA ALA A 123 11.56 -13.15 18.79
C ALA A 123 10.59 -12.60 17.72
N ALA A 124 10.98 -11.54 17.01
CA ALA A 124 10.11 -10.81 16.09
C ALA A 124 10.82 -10.43 14.78
N TYR A 125 10.02 -10.17 13.74
CA TYR A 125 10.49 -9.65 12.47
C TYR A 125 10.55 -8.12 12.48
N GLN A 126 11.69 -7.56 12.10
CA GLN A 126 11.92 -6.11 12.17
C GLN A 126 11.10 -5.36 11.10
N GLY A 127 10.25 -4.43 11.55
CA GLY A 127 9.41 -3.63 10.66
C GLY A 127 8.22 -4.38 10.05
N VAL A 128 7.87 -5.56 10.56
CA VAL A 128 6.68 -6.32 10.16
C VAL A 128 5.92 -6.71 11.42
N THR A 129 4.64 -6.32 11.54
CA THR A 129 3.90 -6.39 12.80
C THR A 129 2.97 -7.60 12.93
N THR A 130 2.65 -8.27 11.83
CA THR A 130 1.67 -9.37 11.78
C THR A 130 2.31 -10.76 11.76
N VAL A 131 3.64 -10.84 11.87
CA VAL A 131 4.37 -12.10 11.66
C VAL A 131 5.17 -12.50 12.88
N GLU A 132 4.98 -13.74 13.32
CA GLU A 132 5.80 -14.40 14.32
C GLU A 132 6.65 -15.52 13.69
N TYR A 133 7.75 -15.88 14.34
CA TYR A 133 8.61 -17.00 13.91
C TYR A 133 8.44 -18.20 14.84
N CYS A 134 8.03 -19.33 14.27
CA CYS A 134 7.96 -20.56 15.02
C CYS A 134 9.36 -21.16 15.20
N ALA A 135 9.83 -21.29 16.44
CA ALA A 135 11.14 -21.87 16.75
C ALA A 135 11.25 -23.37 16.37
N GLU A 136 10.13 -24.10 16.42
CA GLU A 136 10.06 -25.54 16.12
C GLU A 136 10.06 -25.79 14.62
N CYS A 137 9.13 -25.13 13.91
CA CYS A 137 8.94 -25.29 12.48
C CYS A 137 9.92 -24.45 11.65
N LYS A 138 10.63 -23.50 12.27
CA LYS A 138 11.54 -22.55 11.62
C LYS A 138 10.88 -21.79 10.46
N LYS A 139 9.62 -21.41 10.65
CA LYS A 139 8.79 -20.77 9.63
C LYS A 139 8.04 -19.59 10.23
N PRO A 140 7.82 -18.54 9.42
CA PRO A 140 6.91 -17.47 9.78
C PRO A 140 5.46 -17.97 9.80
N PHE A 141 4.65 -17.40 10.69
CA PHE A 141 3.21 -17.60 10.71
C PHE A 141 2.50 -16.31 11.14
N ASP A 142 1.18 -16.27 10.95
CA ASP A 142 0.34 -15.15 11.35
C ASP A 142 0.35 -15.02 12.89
N GLY A 143 0.84 -13.89 13.39
CA GLY A 143 0.93 -13.59 14.82
C GLY A 143 -0.42 -13.42 15.51
N ALA A 144 -1.52 -13.29 14.76
CA ALA A 144 -2.87 -13.33 15.33
C ALA A 144 -3.29 -14.75 15.76
N LEU A 145 -2.56 -15.78 15.33
CA LEU A 145 -2.85 -17.16 15.72
C LEU A 145 -2.24 -17.49 17.08
N GLU A 146 -3.02 -18.12 17.96
CA GLU A 146 -2.54 -18.54 19.29
C GLU A 146 -1.38 -19.58 19.22
N LYS A 147 -1.27 -20.31 18.10
CA LYS A 147 -0.29 -21.38 17.87
C LYS A 147 0.12 -21.46 16.43
N CYS A 148 1.33 -21.97 16.17
CA CYS A 148 1.80 -22.20 14.82
C CYS A 148 0.92 -23.24 14.10
N PRO A 149 0.36 -22.93 12.91
CA PRO A 149 -0.53 -23.85 12.19
C PRO A 149 0.17 -25.11 11.68
N ASP A 150 1.50 -25.06 11.48
CA ASP A 150 2.27 -26.21 10.97
C ASP A 150 2.57 -27.25 12.06
N CYS A 151 2.87 -26.84 13.31
CA CYS A 151 3.26 -27.75 14.39
C CYS A 151 2.37 -27.72 15.64
N GLY A 152 1.40 -26.81 15.72
CA GLY A 152 0.47 -26.68 16.86
C GLY A 152 1.14 -26.30 18.18
N LYS A 153 2.34 -25.70 18.10
CA LYS A 153 3.11 -25.21 19.23
C LYS A 153 2.94 -23.71 19.38
#